data_AF-A0A5N6MIA7-F1
#
_entry.id   AF-A0A5N6MIA7-F1
#
_cell.length_a   1.000
_cell.length_b   1.000
_cell.length_c   1.000
_cell.angle_alpha   90.00
_cell.angle_beta   90.00
_cell.angle_gamma   90.00
#
_symmetry.space_group_name_H-M   'P 1'
#
loop_
_entity.id
_entity.type
_entity.pdbx_description
1 polymer ?
#
loop_
_entity_poly.entity_id
_entity_poly.type
_entity_poly.pdbx_seq_one_letter_code
_entity_poly.pdbx_strand_id
1 'polypeptide(L)'
;MEQQLQVKADGLHYFMERVWVPHHGNLRNLVMDEAHKSRYSIHPGSDKMYHDLKILYWWPHMKADIATYVSKCLTCAKVNVEYQKPSGLLTQPEIPMWKWEQISMDFITKLPHTPSGCDTIWVIVDRLTKSAHFLATKENDKMEEVARIYVKEVVSRHGVPISIISDRDARFTSNFWKSLQKSLGTRLDMSTAYHPQTDDQSERTIQTLEDMLQACVVDFGNNWETHLPLVEFSYNNSSHTSIKAAPFEALYGRKCRSPICWAEVGDSQLTGPELVHKTTEKIVQIRNRMAVARDRKLNPRYIGPIEILKRIGPVAYQLNLPAELDGVHNVFHVSNLKKCLSDDTLVAPLDEIQVDEQLRFIEEPVKIMDREVKQLKQSRIPIVKVRWNSKRGPEFAWEREDQMMHKYPLLFK
;
A
#
# COMPACT_ATOMS: atom_id res chain seq x y z
N MET A 1 0.91 -26.46 -30.64
CA MET A 1 0.74 -26.20 -29.19
C MET A 1 0.11 -27.39 -28.46
N GLU A 2 -0.80 -28.14 -29.11
CA GLU A 2 -1.45 -29.33 -28.52
C GLU A 2 -0.48 -30.49 -28.18
N GLN A 3 0.71 -30.53 -28.78
CA GLN A 3 1.72 -31.57 -28.54
C GLN A 3 2.47 -31.46 -27.19
N GLN A 4 2.14 -30.49 -26.33
CA GLN A 4 2.80 -30.29 -25.01
C GLN A 4 1.84 -30.37 -23.81
N LEU A 5 0.57 -30.75 -24.03
CA LEU A 5 -0.41 -30.91 -22.95
C LEU A 5 -0.32 -32.32 -22.35
N GLN A 6 -0.17 -32.42 -21.04
CA GLN A 6 -0.17 -33.68 -20.31
C GLN A 6 -1.58 -33.95 -19.78
N VAL A 7 -2.11 -35.15 -19.97
CA VAL A 7 -3.36 -35.58 -19.33
C VAL A 7 -3.01 -36.29 -18.03
N LYS A 8 -3.57 -35.85 -16.91
CA LYS A 8 -3.39 -36.49 -15.59
C LYS A 8 -4.55 -37.46 -15.28
N ALA A 9 -4.43 -38.18 -14.17
CA ALA A 9 -5.40 -39.21 -13.75
C ALA A 9 -6.81 -38.66 -13.45
N ASP A 10 -6.94 -37.36 -13.25
CA ASP A 10 -8.20 -36.64 -13.09
C ASP A 10 -8.91 -36.33 -14.42
N GLY A 11 -8.31 -36.70 -15.55
CA GLY A 11 -8.86 -36.46 -16.89
C GLY A 11 -8.69 -35.02 -17.38
N LEU A 12 -7.98 -34.15 -16.64
CA LEU A 12 -7.72 -32.78 -17.03
C LEU A 12 -6.42 -32.66 -17.83
N HIS A 13 -6.39 -31.65 -18.72
CA HIS A 13 -5.19 -31.29 -19.46
C HIS A 13 -4.35 -30.29 -18.68
N TYR A 14 -3.04 -30.51 -18.65
CA TYR A 14 -2.06 -29.70 -17.93
C TYR A 14 -0.98 -29.16 -18.85
N PHE A 15 -0.54 -27.93 -18.58
CA PHE A 15 0.64 -27.31 -19.16
C PHE A 15 1.53 -26.75 -18.04
N MET A 16 2.78 -27.21 -17.93
CA MET A 16 3.71 -26.82 -16.86
C MET A 16 3.08 -26.91 -15.46
N GLU A 17 2.46 -28.07 -15.16
CA GLU A 17 1.74 -28.37 -13.90
C GLU A 17 0.48 -27.53 -13.61
N ARG A 18 0.05 -26.68 -14.55
CA ARG A 18 -1.18 -25.88 -14.44
C ARG A 18 -2.28 -26.46 -15.30
N VAL A 19 -3.52 -26.39 -14.82
CA VAL A 19 -4.71 -26.78 -15.56
C VAL A 19 -4.86 -25.90 -16.81
N TRP A 20 -4.85 -26.52 -17.98
CA TRP A 20 -5.09 -25.82 -19.23
C TRP A 20 -6.59 -25.55 -19.41
N VAL A 21 -6.94 -24.31 -19.71
CA VAL A 21 -8.35 -23.91 -19.90
C VAL A 21 -8.64 -23.72 -21.40
N PRO A 22 -9.49 -24.56 -22.00
CA PRO A 22 -9.84 -24.45 -23.42
C PRO A 22 -10.57 -23.14 -23.73
N HIS A 23 -10.51 -22.71 -24.99
CA HIS A 23 -11.28 -21.56 -25.46
C HIS A 23 -12.78 -21.91 -25.61
N HIS A 24 -13.10 -23.15 -25.97
CA HIS A 24 -14.49 -23.59 -26.14
C HIS A 24 -15.19 -23.85 -24.79
N GLY A 25 -16.52 -23.88 -24.80
CA GLY A 25 -17.32 -24.22 -23.61
C GLY A 25 -17.40 -23.12 -22.55
N ASN A 26 -17.00 -21.88 -22.87
CA ASN A 26 -17.10 -20.71 -21.97
C ASN A 26 -16.33 -20.84 -20.64
N LEU A 27 -15.45 -21.83 -20.50
CA LEU A 27 -14.76 -22.14 -19.24
C LEU A 27 -13.86 -21.00 -18.76
N ARG A 28 -13.18 -20.30 -19.69
CA ARG A 28 -12.37 -19.12 -19.34
C ARG A 28 -13.20 -18.03 -18.68
N ASN A 29 -14.40 -17.76 -19.21
CA ASN A 29 -15.29 -16.75 -18.61
C ASN A 29 -15.82 -17.22 -17.26
N LEU A 30 -16.12 -18.50 -17.07
CA LEU A 30 -16.51 -19.04 -15.76
C LEU A 30 -15.40 -18.84 -14.71
N VAL A 31 -14.16 -19.16 -15.06
CA VAL A 31 -12.99 -18.95 -14.20
C VAL A 31 -12.80 -17.45 -13.90
N MET A 32 -12.97 -16.59 -14.92
CA MET A 32 -12.85 -15.14 -14.75
C MET A 32 -14.01 -14.55 -13.93
N ASP A 33 -15.24 -15.03 -14.10
CA ASP A 33 -16.41 -14.64 -13.31
C ASP A 33 -16.21 -15.01 -11.84
N GLU A 34 -15.79 -16.23 -11.54
CA GLU A 34 -15.52 -16.66 -10.16
C GLU A 34 -14.39 -15.82 -9.54
N ALA A 35 -13.29 -15.60 -10.28
CA ALA A 35 -12.16 -14.84 -9.77
C ALA A 35 -12.38 -13.32 -9.69
N HIS A 36 -13.40 -12.78 -10.37
CA HIS A 36 -13.64 -11.34 -10.38
C HIS A 36 -14.91 -10.93 -9.61
N LYS A 37 -16.00 -11.67 -9.76
CA LYS A 37 -17.34 -11.31 -9.26
C LYS A 37 -17.75 -12.09 -8.01
N SER A 38 -16.97 -13.06 -7.56
CA SER A 38 -17.29 -13.78 -6.32
C SER A 38 -17.17 -12.87 -5.11
N ARG A 39 -17.98 -13.16 -4.08
CA ARG A 39 -17.89 -12.49 -2.77
C ARG A 39 -16.54 -12.71 -2.06
N TYR A 40 -15.75 -13.68 -2.51
CA TYR A 40 -14.42 -13.99 -1.96
C TYR A 40 -13.28 -13.21 -2.61
N SER A 41 -13.54 -12.54 -3.74
CA SER A 41 -12.51 -11.83 -4.52
C SER A 41 -12.77 -10.34 -4.66
N ILE A 42 -14.04 -9.95 -4.77
CA ILE A 42 -14.54 -8.56 -4.79
C ILE A 42 -13.76 -7.70 -5.80
N HIS A 43 -14.07 -7.88 -7.08
CA HIS A 43 -13.57 -7.05 -8.20
C HIS A 43 -12.06 -6.73 -8.14
N PRO A 44 -11.18 -7.75 -8.04
CA PRO A 44 -9.75 -7.52 -8.10
C PRO A 44 -9.34 -6.90 -9.43
N GLY A 45 -8.36 -5.99 -9.38
CA GLY A 45 -7.72 -5.46 -10.57
C GLY A 45 -7.05 -6.56 -11.41
N SER A 46 -6.83 -6.27 -12.70
CA SER A 46 -6.33 -7.23 -13.69
C SER A 46 -5.01 -7.90 -13.31
N ASP A 47 -4.04 -7.13 -12.79
CA ASP A 47 -2.76 -7.68 -12.36
C ASP A 47 -2.93 -8.64 -11.18
N LYS A 48 -3.76 -8.32 -10.18
CA LYS A 48 -4.03 -9.24 -9.04
C LYS A 48 -4.66 -10.53 -9.55
N MET A 49 -5.73 -10.40 -10.33
CA MET A 49 -6.47 -11.54 -10.87
C MET A 49 -5.57 -12.48 -11.70
N TYR A 50 -4.65 -11.92 -12.49
CA TYR A 50 -3.64 -12.72 -13.21
C TYR A 50 -2.69 -13.46 -12.25
N HIS A 51 -2.22 -12.80 -11.18
CA HIS A 51 -1.31 -13.42 -10.22
C HIS A 51 -1.95 -14.57 -9.45
N ASP A 52 -3.25 -14.47 -9.15
CA ASP A 52 -4.00 -15.51 -8.46
C ASP A 52 -4.26 -16.69 -9.41
N LEU A 53 -4.83 -16.42 -10.60
CA LEU A 53 -5.20 -17.46 -11.53
C LEU A 53 -4.00 -18.21 -12.13
N LYS A 54 -2.86 -17.53 -12.38
CA LYS A 54 -1.69 -18.17 -12.99
C LYS A 54 -1.07 -19.28 -12.13
N ILE A 55 -1.46 -19.41 -10.87
CA ILE A 55 -0.95 -20.45 -9.97
C ILE A 55 -1.51 -21.81 -10.41
N LEU A 56 -2.81 -21.86 -10.73
CA LEU A 56 -3.52 -23.11 -11.04
C LEU A 56 -3.88 -23.24 -12.51
N TYR A 57 -4.12 -22.14 -13.20
CA TYR A 57 -4.64 -22.15 -14.56
C TYR A 57 -3.63 -21.60 -15.56
N TRP A 58 -3.75 -22.06 -16.79
CA TRP A 58 -2.99 -21.53 -17.92
C TRP A 58 -3.80 -21.57 -19.21
N TRP A 59 -3.70 -20.50 -20.00
CA TRP A 59 -4.14 -20.50 -21.40
C TRP A 59 -3.38 -19.43 -22.21
N PRO A 60 -3.32 -19.56 -23.55
CA PRO A 60 -2.70 -18.55 -24.41
C PRO A 60 -3.34 -17.18 -24.23
N HIS A 61 -2.53 -16.13 -24.11
CA HIS A 61 -2.96 -14.73 -23.92
C HIS A 61 -3.72 -14.43 -22.61
N MET A 62 -3.63 -15.30 -21.61
CA MET A 62 -4.30 -15.16 -20.30
C MET A 62 -4.22 -13.77 -19.67
N LYS A 63 -3.05 -13.13 -19.64
CA LYS A 63 -2.92 -11.77 -19.07
C LYS A 63 -3.73 -10.72 -19.84
N ALA A 64 -3.76 -10.80 -21.16
CA ALA A 64 -4.49 -9.86 -22.03
C ALA A 64 -6.00 -10.10 -21.96
N ASP A 65 -6.43 -11.36 -21.91
CA ASP A 65 -7.83 -11.75 -21.74
C ASP A 65 -8.38 -11.21 -20.41
N ILE A 66 -7.65 -11.41 -19.31
CA ILE A 66 -8.00 -10.91 -17.98
C ILE A 66 -8.10 -9.38 -17.98
N ALA A 67 -7.11 -8.68 -18.55
CA ALA A 67 -7.15 -7.22 -18.63
C ALA A 67 -8.38 -6.71 -19.40
N THR A 68 -8.70 -7.36 -20.52
CA THR A 68 -9.87 -7.05 -21.36
C THR A 68 -11.19 -7.34 -20.63
N TYR A 69 -11.23 -8.44 -19.87
CA TYR A 69 -12.39 -8.81 -19.08
C TYR A 69 -12.66 -7.78 -17.96
N VAL A 70 -11.63 -7.43 -17.18
CA VAL A 70 -11.74 -6.43 -16.09
C VAL A 70 -12.11 -5.06 -16.65
N SER A 71 -11.55 -4.62 -17.78
CA SER A 71 -11.89 -3.33 -18.38
C SER A 71 -13.35 -3.23 -18.85
N LYS A 72 -14.02 -4.37 -19.08
CA LYS A 72 -15.44 -4.43 -19.46
C LYS A 72 -16.38 -4.53 -18.26
N CYS A 73 -15.87 -4.59 -17.03
CA CYS A 73 -16.69 -4.68 -15.83
C CYS A 73 -17.38 -3.33 -15.55
N LEU A 74 -18.72 -3.31 -15.65
CA LEU A 74 -19.52 -2.12 -15.37
C LEU A 74 -19.41 -1.67 -13.91
N THR A 75 -19.29 -2.60 -12.97
CA THR A 75 -19.14 -2.31 -11.54
C THR A 75 -17.81 -1.61 -11.26
N CYS A 76 -16.70 -2.15 -11.79
CA CYS A 76 -15.39 -1.49 -11.71
C CYS A 76 -15.42 -0.11 -12.35
N ALA A 77 -16.06 0.04 -13.52
CA ALA A 77 -16.15 1.34 -14.19
C ALA A 77 -16.95 2.38 -13.40
N LYS A 78 -17.96 1.96 -12.63
CA LYS A 78 -18.76 2.85 -11.76
C LYS A 78 -18.03 3.26 -10.48
N VAL A 79 -17.20 2.37 -9.93
CA VAL A 79 -16.50 2.57 -8.65
C VAL A 79 -15.16 3.29 -8.85
N ASN A 80 -14.46 3.04 -9.95
CA ASN A 80 -13.15 3.64 -10.21
C ASN A 80 -13.31 5.15 -10.51
N VAL A 81 -13.00 5.99 -9.53
CA VAL A 81 -12.74 7.41 -9.77
C VAL A 81 -11.26 7.56 -10.16
N GLU A 82 -10.96 8.38 -11.18
CA GLU A 82 -9.59 8.75 -11.52
C GLU A 82 -8.97 9.60 -10.41
N TYR A 83 -8.26 8.99 -9.46
CA TYR A 83 -7.64 9.72 -8.36
C TYR A 83 -6.29 10.34 -8.73
N GLN A 84 -6.10 11.57 -8.24
CA GLN A 84 -4.92 12.43 -8.44
C GLN A 84 -3.65 11.87 -7.80
N LYS A 85 -2.49 12.39 -8.25
CA LYS A 85 -1.16 12.05 -7.73
C LYS A 85 -1.09 12.35 -6.22
N PRO A 86 -0.45 11.49 -5.40
CA PRO A 86 -0.26 11.77 -3.99
C PRO A 86 0.55 13.06 -3.78
N SER A 87 0.14 13.84 -2.78
CA SER A 87 0.69 15.15 -2.45
C SER A 87 1.87 15.04 -1.47
N GLY A 88 3.02 15.62 -1.85
CA GLY A 88 4.10 16.01 -0.94
C GLY A 88 5.15 14.95 -0.59
N LEU A 89 6.34 15.43 -0.21
CA LEU A 89 7.42 14.63 0.35
C LEU A 89 7.04 14.20 1.78
N LEU A 90 7.10 12.90 2.05
CA LEU A 90 6.60 12.27 3.27
C LEU A 90 7.76 11.83 4.16
N THR A 91 7.82 12.33 5.39
CA THR A 91 8.69 11.72 6.42
C THR A 91 8.03 10.43 6.91
N GLN A 92 8.32 9.31 6.24
CA GLN A 92 7.73 8.04 6.65
C GLN A 92 8.28 7.58 8.01
N PRO A 93 7.42 7.12 8.92
CA PRO A 93 7.87 6.50 10.16
C PRO A 93 8.71 5.25 9.87
N GLU A 94 9.58 4.89 10.82
CA GLU A 94 10.43 3.70 10.70
C GLU A 94 9.62 2.43 10.40
N ILE A 95 10.24 1.50 9.66
CA ILE A 95 9.62 0.22 9.32
C ILE A 95 9.67 -0.66 10.57
N PRO A 96 8.51 -1.16 11.07
CA PRO A 96 8.45 -1.99 12.26
C PRO A 96 9.34 -3.23 12.15
N MET A 97 9.78 -3.76 13.30
CA MET A 97 10.62 -4.95 13.29
C MET A 97 9.81 -6.22 13.17
N TRP A 98 8.65 -6.25 13.81
CA TRP A 98 7.76 -7.38 13.87
C TRP A 98 6.32 -7.00 13.55
N LYS A 99 5.54 -8.00 13.16
CA LYS A 99 4.11 -7.86 12.85
C LYS A 99 3.35 -7.41 14.10
N TRP A 100 2.37 -6.53 13.92
CA TRP A 100 1.49 -6.00 14.96
C TRP A 100 2.19 -5.21 16.09
N GLU A 101 3.49 -4.90 15.97
CA GLU A 101 4.17 -3.97 16.88
C GLU A 101 3.71 -2.53 16.67
N GLN A 102 3.47 -2.14 15.42
CA GLN A 102 3.01 -0.80 15.09
C GLN A 102 1.80 -0.90 14.18
N ILE A 103 0.69 -0.34 14.62
CA ILE A 103 -0.56 -0.35 13.87
C ILE A 103 -1.00 1.07 13.57
N SER A 104 -1.74 1.23 12.48
CA SER A 104 -2.54 2.43 12.25
C SER A 104 -4.02 2.15 12.49
N MET A 105 -4.73 3.18 12.94
CA MET A 105 -6.16 3.13 13.21
C MET A 105 -6.86 4.34 12.64
N ASP A 106 -8.02 4.11 12.04
CA ASP A 106 -8.86 5.17 11.50
C ASP A 106 -10.34 4.79 11.56
N PHE A 107 -11.23 5.77 11.49
CA PHE A 107 -12.67 5.57 11.42
C PHE A 107 -13.25 6.11 10.12
N ILE A 108 -14.00 5.26 9.42
CA ILE A 108 -14.87 5.69 8.33
C ILE A 108 -16.25 5.93 8.94
N THR A 109 -16.62 7.19 9.14
CA THR A 109 -17.89 7.59 9.76
C THR A 109 -18.93 7.99 8.73
N LYS A 110 -20.16 8.32 9.19
CA LYS A 110 -21.27 8.80 8.36
C LYS A 110 -21.69 7.82 7.26
N LEU A 111 -21.53 6.52 7.50
CA LEU A 111 -22.05 5.50 6.62
C LEU A 111 -23.57 5.38 6.81
N PRO A 112 -24.30 4.90 5.79
CA PRO A 112 -25.73 4.63 5.93
C PRO A 112 -25.98 3.67 7.10
N HIS A 113 -26.97 4.00 7.94
CA HIS A 113 -27.30 3.17 9.09
C HIS A 113 -27.69 1.76 8.67
N THR A 114 -27.13 0.80 9.39
CA THR A 114 -27.47 -0.62 9.25
C THR A 114 -28.68 -0.99 10.10
N PRO A 115 -29.33 -2.15 9.88
CA PRO A 115 -30.39 -2.63 10.76
C PRO A 115 -29.96 -2.84 12.22
N SER A 116 -28.66 -3.07 12.48
CA SER A 116 -28.09 -3.15 13.84
C SER A 116 -27.77 -1.76 14.43
N GLY A 117 -27.93 -0.71 13.63
CA GLY A 117 -27.66 0.69 13.97
C GLY A 117 -26.19 1.10 13.82
N CYS A 118 -25.36 0.30 13.15
CA CYS A 118 -23.98 0.68 12.84
C CYS A 118 -23.95 1.77 11.76
N ASP A 119 -23.00 2.69 11.87
CA ASP A 119 -22.80 3.82 10.94
C ASP A 119 -21.32 4.13 10.71
N THR A 120 -20.43 3.34 11.33
CA THR A 120 -19.01 3.58 11.35
C THR A 120 -18.24 2.27 11.15
N ILE A 121 -17.18 2.31 10.34
CA ILE A 121 -16.20 1.23 10.25
C ILE A 121 -14.93 1.67 10.97
N TRP A 122 -14.48 0.88 11.94
CA TRP A 122 -13.16 1.01 12.53
C TRP A 122 -12.16 0.20 11.72
N VAL A 123 -11.20 0.89 11.13
CA VAL A 123 -10.12 0.34 10.32
C VAL A 123 -8.87 0.23 11.17
N ILE A 124 -8.29 -0.97 11.28
CA ILE A 124 -7.05 -1.22 12.03
C ILE A 124 -6.08 -1.98 11.15
N VAL A 125 -4.89 -1.44 10.91
CA VAL A 125 -3.93 -1.99 9.94
C VAL A 125 -2.57 -2.20 10.57
N ASP A 126 -2.01 -3.42 10.45
CA ASP A 126 -0.61 -3.68 10.78
C ASP A 126 0.31 -3.00 9.78
N ARG A 127 1.20 -2.13 10.26
CA ARG A 127 2.09 -1.37 9.38
C ARG A 127 3.14 -2.23 8.70
N LEU A 128 3.47 -3.42 9.22
CA LEU A 128 4.45 -4.30 8.57
C LEU A 128 3.79 -5.18 7.50
N THR A 129 2.86 -6.05 7.90
CA THR A 129 2.25 -7.06 7.03
C THR A 129 1.12 -6.50 6.17
N LYS A 130 0.63 -5.29 6.48
CA LYS A 130 -0.57 -4.69 5.87
C LYS A 130 -1.85 -5.45 6.17
N SER A 131 -1.83 -6.38 7.13
CA SER A 131 -3.05 -7.08 7.54
C SER A 131 -4.00 -6.07 8.17
N ALA A 132 -5.24 -6.06 7.73
CA ALA A 132 -6.26 -5.15 8.22
C ALA A 132 -7.39 -5.89 8.94
N HIS A 133 -8.02 -5.21 9.89
CA HIS A 133 -9.32 -5.53 10.47
C HIS A 133 -10.31 -4.43 10.13
N PHE A 134 -11.53 -4.81 9.72
CA PHE A 134 -12.60 -3.87 9.43
C PHE A 134 -13.82 -4.18 10.31
N LEU A 135 -14.03 -3.34 11.33
CA LEU A 135 -14.99 -3.62 12.41
C LEU A 135 -16.17 -2.66 12.34
N ALA A 136 -17.39 -3.18 12.29
CA ALA A 136 -18.59 -2.36 12.40
C ALA A 136 -18.73 -1.79 13.82
N THR A 137 -18.99 -0.49 13.91
CA THR A 137 -19.16 0.27 15.15
C THR A 137 -20.23 1.35 14.96
N LYS A 138 -20.59 2.02 16.05
CA LYS A 138 -21.47 3.19 16.05
C LYS A 138 -20.68 4.41 16.43
N GLU A 139 -20.94 5.54 15.79
CA GLU A 139 -20.29 6.82 16.09
C GLU A 139 -20.53 7.22 17.56
N ASN A 140 -21.72 6.89 18.08
CA ASN A 140 -22.13 7.15 19.46
C ASN A 140 -21.78 6.03 20.45
N ASP A 141 -21.00 5.03 20.06
CA ASP A 141 -20.57 3.98 20.98
C ASP A 141 -19.77 4.58 22.13
N LYS A 142 -20.05 4.11 23.36
CA LYS A 142 -19.24 4.48 24.52
C LYS A 142 -17.83 3.95 24.33
N MET A 143 -16.84 4.70 24.82
CA MET A 143 -15.43 4.29 24.74
C MET A 143 -15.13 2.93 25.39
N GLU A 144 -15.93 2.52 26.36
CA GLU A 144 -15.85 1.18 26.97
C GLU A 144 -16.16 0.06 25.95
N GLU A 145 -17.12 0.27 25.06
CA GLU A 145 -17.50 -0.71 24.03
C GLU A 145 -16.43 -0.77 22.94
N VAL A 146 -15.95 0.39 22.49
CA VAL A 146 -14.80 0.49 21.57
C VAL A 146 -13.59 -0.24 22.14
N ALA A 147 -13.29 -0.08 23.44
CA ALA A 147 -12.20 -0.79 24.08
C ALA A 147 -12.42 -2.30 24.19
N ARG A 148 -13.65 -2.76 24.43
CA ARG A 148 -13.99 -4.19 24.42
C ARG A 148 -13.74 -4.80 23.05
N ILE A 149 -14.17 -4.12 21.98
CA ILE A 149 -13.92 -4.53 20.60
C ILE A 149 -12.41 -4.59 20.33
N TYR A 150 -11.65 -3.56 20.72
CA TYR A 150 -10.20 -3.56 20.56
C TYR A 150 -9.49 -4.72 21.25
N VAL A 151 -9.84 -4.99 22.52
CA VAL A 151 -9.24 -6.09 23.27
C VAL A 151 -9.59 -7.42 22.62
N LYS A 152 -10.85 -7.60 22.22
CA LYS A 152 -11.33 -8.83 21.59
C LYS A 152 -10.71 -9.07 20.23
N GLU A 153 -10.67 -8.09 19.34
CA GLU A 153 -10.32 -8.29 17.93
C GLU A 153 -8.84 -8.07 17.63
N VAL A 154 -8.16 -7.24 18.43
CA VAL A 154 -6.73 -6.94 18.25
C VAL A 154 -5.88 -7.60 19.33
N VAL A 155 -6.07 -7.21 20.60
CA VAL A 155 -5.16 -7.64 21.68
C VAL A 155 -5.17 -9.15 21.86
N SER A 156 -6.35 -9.78 21.85
CA SER A 156 -6.48 -11.23 22.05
C SER A 156 -5.88 -12.06 20.89
N ARG A 157 -5.84 -11.49 19.68
CA ARG A 157 -5.40 -12.19 18.47
C ARG A 157 -3.92 -11.97 18.18
N HIS A 158 -3.44 -10.75 18.41
CA HIS A 158 -2.13 -10.29 17.93
C HIS A 158 -1.20 -9.80 19.04
N GLY A 159 -1.73 -9.64 20.26
CA GLY A 159 -1.01 -9.02 21.37
C GLY A 159 -1.16 -7.50 21.41
N VAL A 160 -0.51 -6.89 22.40
CA VAL A 160 -0.53 -5.43 22.58
C VAL A 160 0.51 -4.79 21.66
N PRO A 161 0.13 -3.83 20.79
CA PRO A 161 1.08 -3.11 19.96
C PRO A 161 1.98 -2.19 20.78
N ILE A 162 3.21 -1.98 20.31
CA ILE A 162 4.17 -1.03 20.89
C ILE A 162 3.72 0.41 20.60
N SER A 163 3.18 0.69 19.41
CA SER A 163 2.65 2.00 19.07
C SER A 163 1.44 1.96 18.16
N ILE A 164 0.55 2.93 18.33
CA ILE A 164 -0.61 3.17 17.47
C ILE A 164 -0.46 4.53 16.83
N ILE A 165 -0.58 4.59 15.51
CA ILE A 165 -0.75 5.82 14.76
C ILE A 165 -2.25 6.01 14.50
N SER A 166 -2.78 7.18 14.82
CA SER A 166 -4.19 7.49 14.53
C SER A 166 -4.35 8.96 14.20
N ASP A 167 -5.50 9.31 13.62
CA ASP A 167 -5.92 10.69 13.48
C ASP A 167 -6.31 11.31 14.84
N ARG A 168 -6.82 12.55 14.79
CA ARG A 168 -7.25 13.29 15.99
C ARG A 168 -8.73 13.11 16.31
N ASP A 169 -9.34 12.01 15.89
CA ASP A 169 -10.72 11.67 16.26
C ASP A 169 -10.93 11.78 17.79
N ALA A 170 -12.11 12.26 18.19
CA ALA A 170 -12.47 12.47 19.59
C ALA A 170 -12.32 11.19 20.43
N ARG A 171 -12.56 10.02 19.82
CA ARG A 171 -12.42 8.70 20.47
C ARG A 171 -10.97 8.41 20.83
N PHE A 172 -10.04 8.65 19.90
CA PHE A 172 -8.60 8.43 20.12
C PHE A 172 -7.96 9.49 21.03
N THR A 173 -8.51 10.70 21.05
CA THR A 173 -8.04 11.78 21.94
C THR A 173 -8.63 11.72 23.35
N SER A 174 -9.62 10.85 23.60
CA SER A 174 -10.28 10.71 24.89
C SER A 174 -9.33 10.31 26.03
N ASN A 175 -9.63 10.79 27.25
CA ASN A 175 -8.83 10.44 28.44
C ASN A 175 -8.90 8.95 28.75
N PHE A 176 -10.04 8.31 28.47
CA PHE A 176 -10.21 6.87 28.63
C PHE A 176 -9.25 6.11 27.70
N TRP A 177 -9.23 6.42 26.40
CA TRP A 177 -8.34 5.76 25.44
C TRP A 177 -6.87 5.95 25.79
N LYS A 178 -6.46 7.18 26.13
CA LYS A 178 -5.10 7.48 26.59
C LYS A 178 -4.71 6.66 27.83
N SER A 179 -5.63 6.54 28.79
CA SER A 179 -5.38 5.78 30.04
C SER A 179 -5.30 4.28 29.80
N LEU A 180 -6.18 3.74 28.94
CA LEU A 180 -6.16 2.34 28.52
C LEU A 180 -4.82 2.00 27.86
N GLN A 181 -4.41 2.77 26.85
CA GLN A 181 -3.20 2.49 26.09
C GLN A 181 -1.93 2.67 26.94
N LYS A 182 -1.90 3.69 27.82
CA LYS A 182 -0.84 3.84 28.83
C LYS A 182 -0.74 2.63 29.75
N SER A 183 -1.87 2.05 30.17
CA SER A 183 -1.91 0.88 31.05
C SER A 183 -1.46 -0.40 30.34
N LEU A 184 -1.75 -0.51 29.04
CA LEU A 184 -1.27 -1.60 28.19
C LEU A 184 0.21 -1.46 27.79
N GLY A 185 0.81 -0.28 27.97
CA GLY A 185 2.19 0.01 27.58
C GLY A 185 2.35 0.45 26.12
N THR A 186 1.25 0.81 25.46
CA THR A 186 1.23 1.27 24.07
C THR A 186 1.51 2.77 23.97
N ARG A 187 2.37 3.18 23.03
CA ARG A 187 2.58 4.60 22.69
C ARG A 187 1.53 5.07 21.67
N LEU A 188 0.92 6.22 21.91
CA LEU A 188 0.01 6.86 20.96
C LEU A 188 0.74 7.96 20.18
N ASP A 189 0.77 7.82 18.86
CA ASP A 189 1.40 8.74 17.91
C ASP A 189 0.30 9.38 17.04
N MET A 190 -0.16 10.58 17.41
CA MET A 190 -1.26 11.25 16.71
C MET A 190 -0.78 11.95 15.43
N SER A 191 -1.48 11.75 14.32
CA SER A 191 -1.22 12.50 13.10
C SER A 191 -1.58 13.99 13.28
N THR A 192 -0.88 14.87 12.56
CA THR A 192 -1.15 16.31 12.59
C THR A 192 -2.32 16.65 11.67
N ALA A 193 -3.31 17.39 12.18
CA ALA A 193 -4.56 17.74 11.49
C ALA A 193 -4.41 18.46 10.13
N TYR A 194 -3.21 18.95 9.79
CA TYR A 194 -2.91 19.67 8.55
C TYR A 194 -1.79 19.03 7.70
N HIS A 195 -1.29 17.85 8.09
CA HIS A 195 -0.39 17.05 7.27
C HIS A 195 -0.83 15.58 7.31
N PRO A 196 -1.59 15.12 6.30
CA PRO A 196 -1.87 13.69 6.06
C PRO A 196 -0.61 12.83 5.88
N GLN A 197 0.56 13.47 5.86
CA GLN A 197 1.85 12.93 5.46
C GLN A 197 2.41 11.82 6.38
N THR A 198 1.88 11.65 7.58
CA THR A 198 2.36 10.61 8.50
C THR A 198 1.70 9.25 8.31
N ASP A 199 0.53 9.17 7.66
CA ASP A 199 -0.20 7.91 7.46
C ASP A 199 -0.82 7.75 6.06
N ASP A 200 -0.02 8.03 5.06
CA ASP A 200 -0.23 7.69 3.64
C ASP A 200 -0.57 6.19 3.39
N GLN A 201 -0.49 5.34 4.42
CA GLN A 201 -0.80 3.92 4.39
C GLN A 201 -2.25 3.62 4.80
N SER A 202 -2.78 4.31 5.82
CA SER A 202 -4.21 4.24 6.15
C SER A 202 -5.06 4.76 5.00
N GLU A 203 -4.71 5.90 4.40
CA GLU A 203 -5.48 6.53 3.32
C GLU A 203 -5.67 5.59 2.11
N ARG A 204 -4.59 4.92 1.67
CA ARG A 204 -4.69 3.92 0.58
C ARG A 204 -5.50 2.69 0.96
N THR A 205 -5.44 2.30 2.23
CA THR A 205 -6.19 1.15 2.75
C THR A 205 -7.67 1.47 2.82
N ILE A 206 -8.01 2.66 3.32
CA ILE A 206 -9.36 3.20 3.38
C ILE A 206 -9.93 3.34 1.98
N GLN A 207 -9.19 3.90 1.03
CA GLN A 207 -9.64 3.99 -0.37
C GLN A 207 -9.93 2.61 -0.97
N THR A 208 -9.01 1.65 -0.77
CA THR A 208 -9.23 0.28 -1.27
C THR A 208 -10.47 -0.35 -0.62
N LEU A 209 -10.68 -0.12 0.67
CA LEU A 209 -11.85 -0.58 1.41
C LEU A 209 -13.14 0.06 0.87
N GLU A 210 -13.16 1.37 0.64
CA GLU A 210 -14.29 2.10 0.07
C GLU A 210 -14.65 1.55 -1.31
N ASP A 211 -13.67 1.36 -2.19
CA ASP A 211 -13.88 0.80 -3.53
C ASP A 211 -14.49 -0.62 -3.43
N MET A 212 -13.97 -1.47 -2.54
CA MET A 212 -14.49 -2.82 -2.31
C MET A 212 -15.92 -2.81 -1.76
N LEU A 213 -16.22 -1.91 -0.81
CA LEU A 213 -17.55 -1.77 -0.24
C LEU A 213 -18.56 -1.28 -1.28
N GLN A 214 -18.19 -0.29 -2.08
CA GLN A 214 -19.04 0.21 -3.16
C GLN A 214 -19.33 -0.90 -4.18
N ALA A 215 -18.31 -1.67 -4.57
CA ALA A 215 -18.49 -2.81 -5.46
C ALA A 215 -19.43 -3.87 -4.86
N CYS A 216 -19.27 -4.19 -3.56
CA CYS A 216 -20.16 -5.11 -2.86
C CYS A 216 -21.62 -4.63 -2.82
N VAL A 217 -21.85 -3.34 -2.57
CA VAL A 217 -23.19 -2.77 -2.54
C VAL A 217 -23.85 -2.83 -3.92
N VAL A 218 -23.08 -2.57 -4.99
CA VAL A 218 -23.58 -2.62 -6.37
C VAL A 218 -23.93 -4.05 -6.81
N ASP A 219 -23.07 -5.03 -6.53
CA ASP A 219 -23.21 -6.39 -7.09
C ASP A 219 -24.01 -7.35 -6.20
N PHE A 220 -23.93 -7.21 -4.87
CA PHE A 220 -24.53 -8.17 -3.94
C PHE A 220 -25.77 -7.63 -3.20
N GLY A 221 -26.05 -6.33 -3.33
CA GLY A 221 -27.07 -5.63 -2.55
C GLY A 221 -26.82 -5.75 -1.04
N ASN A 222 -27.80 -5.35 -0.22
CA ASN A 222 -27.78 -5.46 1.26
C ASN A 222 -26.90 -4.45 2.01
N ASN A 223 -27.02 -4.55 3.33
CA ASN A 223 -26.29 -3.80 4.35
C ASN A 223 -24.77 -4.05 4.28
N TRP A 224 -23.96 -2.99 4.22
CA TRP A 224 -22.50 -3.04 4.13
C TRP A 224 -21.86 -3.84 5.27
N GLU A 225 -22.42 -3.79 6.47
CA GLU A 225 -21.91 -4.52 7.64
C GLU A 225 -21.94 -6.04 7.43
N THR A 226 -22.89 -6.59 6.67
CA THR A 226 -22.93 -8.04 6.40
C THR A 226 -21.82 -8.51 5.47
N HIS A 227 -21.25 -7.59 4.67
CA HIS A 227 -20.18 -7.89 3.73
C HIS A 227 -18.79 -7.65 4.32
N LEU A 228 -18.68 -6.91 5.42
CA LEU A 228 -17.40 -6.57 6.04
C LEU A 228 -16.45 -7.76 6.23
N PRO A 229 -16.88 -8.93 6.75
CA PRO A 229 -15.96 -10.06 6.90
C PRO A 229 -15.39 -10.56 5.57
N LEU A 230 -16.17 -10.51 4.50
CA LEU A 230 -15.74 -10.94 3.16
C LEU A 230 -14.87 -9.88 2.48
N VAL A 231 -15.12 -8.61 2.76
CA VAL A 231 -14.27 -7.48 2.35
C VAL A 231 -12.91 -7.57 3.04
N GLU A 232 -12.87 -7.80 4.35
CA GLU A 232 -11.64 -8.02 5.12
C GLU A 232 -10.86 -9.22 4.57
N PHE A 233 -11.55 -10.34 4.35
CA PHE A 233 -10.95 -11.54 3.76
C PHE A 233 -10.33 -11.25 2.39
N SER A 234 -11.08 -10.59 1.50
CA SER A 234 -10.64 -10.29 0.14
C SER A 234 -9.49 -9.30 0.14
N TYR A 235 -9.51 -8.29 1.02
CA TYR A 235 -8.43 -7.31 1.19
C TYR A 235 -7.16 -8.01 1.66
N ASN A 236 -7.24 -8.79 2.74
CA ASN A 236 -6.09 -9.49 3.31
C ASN A 236 -5.53 -10.57 2.39
N ASN A 237 -6.32 -11.09 1.45
CA ASN A 237 -5.85 -12.02 0.43
C ASN A 237 -5.42 -11.33 -0.88
N SER A 238 -5.53 -10.01 -0.99
CA SER A 238 -5.09 -9.24 -2.15
C SER A 238 -3.59 -9.01 -2.12
N SER A 239 -2.90 -9.17 -3.26
CA SER A 239 -1.47 -8.83 -3.33
C SER A 239 -1.24 -7.33 -3.26
N HIS A 240 -0.41 -6.88 -2.32
CA HIS A 240 -0.04 -5.48 -2.15
C HIS A 240 1.33 -5.18 -2.77
N THR A 241 1.44 -4.11 -3.55
CA THR A 241 2.68 -3.76 -4.29
C THR A 241 3.85 -3.43 -3.37
N SER A 242 3.58 -2.82 -2.22
CA SER A 242 4.61 -2.42 -1.23
C SER A 242 5.31 -3.60 -0.57
N ILE A 243 4.59 -4.69 -0.32
CA ILE A 243 5.12 -5.91 0.31
C ILE A 243 5.31 -7.07 -0.68
N LYS A 244 4.86 -6.92 -1.94
CA LYS A 244 4.86 -7.93 -3.01
C LYS A 244 4.31 -9.29 -2.57
N ALA A 245 3.30 -9.27 -1.71
CA ALA A 245 2.63 -10.43 -1.15
C ALA A 245 1.22 -10.03 -0.71
N ALA A 246 0.36 -11.02 -0.45
CA ALA A 246 -0.89 -10.76 0.25
C ALA A 246 -0.64 -10.50 1.74
N PRO A 247 -1.37 -9.59 2.40
CA PRO A 247 -1.26 -9.39 3.84
C PRO A 247 -1.37 -10.67 4.67
N PHE A 248 -2.29 -11.56 4.30
CA PHE A 248 -2.44 -12.87 4.94
C PHE A 248 -1.15 -13.71 4.83
N GLU A 249 -0.52 -13.72 3.66
CA GLU A 249 0.72 -14.46 3.47
C GLU A 249 1.87 -13.86 4.28
N ALA A 250 1.95 -12.54 4.33
CA ALA A 250 2.92 -11.81 5.15
C ALA A 250 2.74 -12.10 6.65
N LEU A 251 1.49 -12.20 7.10
CA LEU A 251 1.16 -12.42 8.50
C LEU A 251 1.40 -13.87 8.96
N TYR A 252 0.91 -14.84 8.19
CA TYR A 252 0.91 -16.26 8.57
C TYR A 252 2.03 -17.08 7.94
N GLY A 253 2.82 -16.50 7.04
CA GLY A 253 3.90 -17.19 6.36
C GLY A 253 3.44 -18.23 5.32
N ARG A 254 2.13 -18.36 5.09
CA ARG A 254 1.52 -19.27 4.10
C ARG A 254 0.41 -18.59 3.32
N LYS A 255 0.15 -19.05 2.10
CA LYS A 255 -0.97 -18.54 1.29
C LYS A 255 -2.32 -18.89 1.92
N CYS A 256 -3.29 -18.01 1.74
CA CYS A 256 -4.67 -18.30 2.14
C CYS A 256 -5.25 -19.40 1.24
N ARG A 257 -6.20 -20.14 1.78
CA ARG A 257 -7.05 -21.02 0.98
C ARG A 257 -8.29 -20.27 0.59
N SER A 258 -8.47 -20.06 -0.70
CA SER A 258 -9.69 -19.48 -1.25
C SER A 258 -10.34 -20.47 -2.22
N PRO A 259 -11.65 -20.36 -2.47
CA PRO A 259 -12.33 -21.19 -3.47
C PRO A 259 -11.69 -21.17 -4.86
N ILE A 260 -10.98 -20.08 -5.21
CA ILE A 260 -10.29 -19.89 -6.49
C ILE A 260 -8.87 -20.48 -6.51
N CYS A 261 -8.26 -20.66 -5.34
CA CYS A 261 -6.90 -21.18 -5.19
C CYS A 261 -6.86 -22.19 -4.03
N TRP A 262 -7.35 -23.40 -4.29
CA TRP A 262 -7.14 -24.55 -3.41
C TRP A 262 -5.69 -24.99 -3.48
N ALA A 263 -4.85 -24.52 -2.55
CA ALA A 263 -3.59 -25.20 -2.28
C ALA A 263 -3.90 -26.51 -1.53
N GLU A 264 -3.53 -27.65 -2.11
CA GLU A 264 -3.73 -28.99 -1.51
C GLU A 264 -3.20 -29.06 -0.07
N VAL A 265 -3.85 -29.86 0.79
CA VAL A 265 -3.28 -30.25 2.11
C VAL A 265 -2.26 -31.33 1.82
N GLY A 266 -0.97 -31.11 2.10
CA GLY A 266 -0.01 -32.23 2.04
C GLY A 266 1.46 -31.84 2.01
N ASP A 267 1.87 -30.91 1.15
CA ASP A 267 3.31 -30.76 0.81
C ASP A 267 4.11 -29.79 1.70
N SER A 268 3.58 -29.44 2.87
CA SER A 268 4.39 -28.78 3.89
C SER A 268 4.17 -29.45 5.23
N GLN A 269 4.79 -30.62 5.39
CA GLN A 269 5.25 -31.06 6.71
C GLN A 269 6.34 -30.08 7.17
N LEU A 270 5.95 -28.95 7.74
CA LEU A 270 6.86 -28.15 8.55
C LEU A 270 6.30 -28.15 9.97
N THR A 271 6.62 -29.21 10.69
CA THR A 271 6.31 -29.39 12.10
C THR A 271 7.61 -29.15 12.88
N GLY A 272 7.96 -27.89 13.15
CA GLY A 272 9.18 -27.55 13.90
C GLY A 272 9.63 -26.08 13.87
N PRO A 273 10.86 -25.79 14.37
CA PRO A 273 11.48 -24.45 14.41
C PRO A 273 11.65 -23.77 13.04
N GLU A 274 11.61 -24.55 11.95
CA GLU A 274 11.72 -24.06 10.56
C GLU A 274 10.60 -23.07 10.20
N LEU A 275 9.41 -23.19 10.81
CA LEU A 275 8.30 -22.25 10.58
C LEU A 275 8.63 -20.85 11.14
N VAL A 276 9.32 -20.80 12.29
CA VAL A 276 9.80 -19.56 12.89
C VAL A 276 10.92 -18.95 12.06
N HIS A 277 11.85 -19.78 11.56
CA HIS A 277 12.94 -19.32 10.69
C HIS A 277 12.40 -18.73 9.39
N LYS A 278 11.51 -19.45 8.69
CA LYS A 278 10.86 -19.00 7.46
C LYS A 278 10.01 -17.74 7.66
N THR A 279 9.34 -17.61 8.81
CA THR A 279 8.59 -16.39 9.15
C THR A 279 9.55 -15.21 9.34
N THR A 280 10.67 -15.44 10.03
CA THR A 280 11.71 -14.42 10.26
C THR A 280 12.35 -13.97 8.94
N GLU A 281 12.69 -14.90 8.06
CA GLU A 281 13.19 -14.60 6.70
C GLU A 281 12.17 -13.80 5.88
N LYS A 282 10.89 -14.20 5.90
CA LYS A 282 9.82 -13.45 5.23
C LYS A 282 9.68 -12.04 5.77
N ILE A 283 9.79 -11.85 7.09
CA ILE A 283 9.78 -10.52 7.71
C ILE A 283 10.95 -9.67 7.21
N VAL A 284 12.16 -10.22 7.16
CA VAL A 284 13.33 -9.51 6.59
C VAL A 284 13.05 -9.12 5.12
N GLN A 285 12.49 -10.01 4.31
CA GLN A 285 12.13 -9.70 2.92
C GLN A 285 11.07 -8.60 2.82
N ILE A 286 10.03 -8.64 3.66
CA ILE A 286 8.97 -7.62 3.68
C ILE A 286 9.55 -6.26 4.06
N ARG A 287 10.43 -6.21 5.08
CA ARG A 287 11.11 -4.98 5.49
C ARG A 287 11.95 -4.40 4.37
N ASN A 288 12.73 -5.24 3.67
CA ASN A 288 13.52 -4.80 2.51
C ASN A 288 12.63 -4.25 1.38
N ARG A 289 11.50 -4.90 1.09
CA ARG A 289 10.53 -4.43 0.07
C ARG A 289 9.90 -3.09 0.47
N MET A 290 9.54 -2.94 1.75
CA MET A 290 9.02 -1.68 2.28
C MET A 290 10.05 -0.55 2.21
N ALA A 291 11.33 -0.83 2.48
CA ALA A 291 12.42 0.15 2.36
C ALA A 291 12.55 0.64 0.91
N VAL A 292 12.58 -0.28 -0.07
CA VAL A 292 12.61 0.09 -1.49
C VAL A 292 11.36 0.87 -1.91
N ALA A 293 10.19 0.52 -1.40
CA ALA A 293 8.95 1.25 -1.68
C ALA A 293 8.95 2.67 -1.08
N ARG A 294 9.62 2.86 0.07
CA ARG A 294 9.84 4.16 0.70
C ARG A 294 10.75 5.04 -0.16
N ASP A 295 11.89 4.52 -0.61
CA ASP A 295 12.82 5.28 -1.46
C ASP A 295 12.16 5.74 -2.77
N ARG A 296 11.34 4.88 -3.39
CA ARG A 296 10.57 5.22 -4.60
C ARG A 296 9.52 6.31 -4.38
N LYS A 297 8.99 6.48 -3.16
CA LYS A 297 8.03 7.55 -2.84
C LYS A 297 8.72 8.90 -2.67
N LEU A 298 10.02 8.93 -2.40
CA LEU A 298 10.81 10.16 -2.27
C LEU A 298 11.30 10.69 -3.63
N ASN A 299 11.43 9.82 -4.64
CA ASN A 299 11.79 10.24 -5.99
C ASN A 299 10.53 10.56 -6.84
N PRO A 300 10.42 11.76 -7.44
CA PRO A 300 9.33 12.08 -8.36
C PRO A 300 9.32 11.11 -9.55
N ARG A 301 8.16 10.51 -9.80
CA ARG A 301 7.96 9.45 -10.81
C ARG A 301 7.91 9.97 -12.25
N TYR A 302 7.76 11.28 -12.43
CA TYR A 302 7.70 11.99 -13.72
C TYR A 302 8.34 13.38 -13.55
N ILE A 303 9.04 13.85 -14.57
CA ILE A 303 9.70 15.17 -14.61
C ILE A 303 8.82 16.14 -15.40
N GLY A 304 8.37 17.21 -14.72
CA GLY A 304 7.71 18.39 -15.29
C GLY A 304 6.45 18.15 -16.14
N PRO A 305 5.69 19.20 -16.45
CA PRO A 305 5.05 19.31 -17.75
C PRO A 305 6.12 19.62 -18.80
N ILE A 306 6.23 18.79 -19.83
CA ILE A 306 7.14 19.02 -20.97
C ILE A 306 6.30 19.12 -22.23
N GLU A 307 6.53 20.18 -23.00
CA GLU A 307 5.79 20.43 -24.23
C GLU A 307 6.12 19.38 -25.30
N ILE A 308 5.09 18.93 -26.01
CA ILE A 308 5.24 18.03 -27.16
C ILE A 308 5.50 18.89 -28.39
N LEU A 309 6.71 18.82 -28.95
CA LEU A 309 7.07 19.54 -30.18
C LEU A 309 6.40 18.93 -31.40
N LYS A 310 6.48 17.60 -31.54
CA LYS A 310 5.87 16.86 -32.66
C LYS A 310 5.69 15.39 -32.37
N ARG A 311 4.73 14.76 -33.04
CA ARG A 311 4.54 13.32 -33.04
C ARG A 311 5.42 12.69 -34.14
N ILE A 312 6.31 11.76 -33.78
CA ILE A 312 7.28 11.11 -34.69
C ILE A 312 6.73 9.79 -35.25
N GLY A 313 5.61 9.28 -34.71
CA GLY A 313 4.95 8.09 -35.20
C GLY A 313 3.68 7.76 -34.39
N PRO A 314 3.06 6.59 -34.60
CA PRO A 314 1.85 6.22 -33.87
C PRO A 314 2.05 6.17 -32.35
N VAL A 315 3.28 5.90 -31.89
CA VAL A 315 3.58 5.67 -30.46
C VAL A 315 4.76 6.50 -29.92
N ALA A 316 5.31 7.43 -30.69
CA ALA A 316 6.49 8.22 -30.31
C ALA A 316 6.26 9.72 -30.46
N TYR A 317 6.70 10.48 -29.45
CA TYR A 317 6.56 11.94 -29.39
C TYR A 317 7.92 12.56 -29.11
N GLN A 318 8.23 13.64 -29.84
CA GLN A 318 9.37 14.48 -29.55
C GLN A 318 8.95 15.57 -28.56
N LEU A 319 9.73 15.73 -27.50
CA LEU A 319 9.50 16.67 -26.42
C LEU A 319 10.48 17.85 -26.47
N ASN A 320 10.05 19.00 -25.96
CA ASN A 320 10.89 20.17 -25.73
C ASN A 320 11.69 19.99 -24.43
N LEU A 321 12.75 19.18 -24.48
CA LEU A 321 13.55 18.92 -23.29
C LEU A 321 14.28 20.19 -22.83
N PRO A 322 14.31 20.47 -21.51
CA PRO A 322 15.14 21.52 -20.93
C PRO A 322 16.64 21.28 -21.20
N ALA A 323 17.43 22.36 -21.20
CA ALA A 323 18.87 22.31 -21.47
C ALA A 323 19.65 21.43 -20.47
N GLU A 324 19.08 21.16 -19.29
CA GLU A 324 19.68 20.32 -18.25
C GLU A 324 19.58 18.82 -18.57
N LEU A 325 18.78 18.42 -19.56
CA LEU A 325 18.61 17.04 -20.01
C LEU A 325 19.25 16.77 -21.38
N ASP A 326 20.28 17.54 -21.75
CA ASP A 326 20.94 17.49 -23.08
C ASP A 326 21.53 16.10 -23.43
N GLY A 327 21.80 15.27 -22.42
CA GLY A 327 22.24 13.88 -22.59
C GLY A 327 21.12 12.87 -22.93
N VAL A 328 19.85 13.29 -22.92
CA VAL A 328 18.69 12.41 -23.13
C VAL A 328 18.08 12.65 -24.51
N HIS A 329 17.86 11.57 -25.27
CA HIS A 329 17.14 11.69 -26.54
C HIS A 329 15.73 12.26 -26.32
N ASN A 330 15.42 13.33 -27.04
CA ASN A 330 14.15 14.05 -26.92
C ASN A 330 12.94 13.33 -27.53
N VAL A 331 13.08 12.08 -28.00
CA VAL A 331 11.99 11.26 -28.55
C VAL A 331 11.64 10.16 -27.56
N PHE A 332 10.40 10.18 -27.08
CA PHE A 332 9.90 9.25 -26.07
C PHE A 332 8.74 8.43 -26.59
N HIS A 333 8.71 7.15 -26.22
CA HIS A 333 7.56 6.29 -26.44
C HIS A 333 6.41 6.69 -25.50
N VAL A 334 5.16 6.60 -25.97
CA VAL A 334 3.95 7.02 -25.24
C VAL A 334 3.81 6.36 -23.86
N SER A 335 4.36 5.16 -23.66
CA SER A 335 4.38 4.46 -22.37
C SER A 335 5.18 5.17 -21.28
N ASN A 336 6.13 6.03 -21.66
CA ASN A 336 6.98 6.77 -20.74
C ASN A 336 6.42 8.18 -20.45
N LEU A 337 5.28 8.52 -21.06
CA LEU A 337 4.63 9.82 -20.94
C LEU A 337 3.33 9.67 -20.16
N LYS A 338 2.98 10.69 -19.37
CA LYS A 338 1.67 10.81 -18.75
C LYS A 338 1.07 12.14 -19.18
N LYS A 339 -0.16 12.11 -19.72
CA LYS A 339 -0.87 13.32 -20.14
C LYS A 339 -1.01 14.27 -18.94
N CYS A 340 -0.51 15.50 -19.08
CA CYS A 340 -0.71 16.58 -18.11
C CYS A 340 -1.99 17.33 -18.48
N LEU A 341 -2.87 17.59 -17.51
CA LEU A 341 -4.16 18.29 -17.69
C LEU A 341 -4.20 19.63 -16.92
N SER A 342 -3.06 20.12 -16.47
CA SER A 342 -2.95 21.33 -15.64
C SER A 342 -2.73 22.58 -16.51
N ASP A 343 -3.45 23.66 -16.21
CA ASP A 343 -3.29 24.98 -16.84
C ASP A 343 -1.89 25.57 -16.58
N ASP A 344 -1.40 26.35 -17.56
CA ASP A 344 -0.06 26.97 -17.72
C ASP A 344 0.43 27.90 -16.58
N THR A 345 -0.24 27.96 -15.42
CA THR A 345 0.05 28.96 -14.36
C THR A 345 0.83 28.45 -13.15
N LEU A 346 1.32 27.20 -13.15
CA LEU A 346 2.19 26.67 -12.10
C LEU A 346 3.54 26.22 -12.65
N VAL A 347 4.29 27.15 -13.24
CA VAL A 347 5.69 26.93 -13.64
C VAL A 347 6.59 27.17 -12.41
N ALA A 348 7.06 26.10 -11.78
CA ALA A 348 8.20 26.17 -10.88
C ALA A 348 9.49 26.20 -11.75
N PRO A 349 10.37 27.22 -11.63
CA PRO A 349 11.60 27.28 -12.41
C PRO A 349 12.53 26.08 -12.12
N LEU A 350 13.05 25.47 -13.19
CA LEU A 350 13.86 24.24 -13.15
C LEU A 350 15.34 24.47 -12.80
N ASP A 351 15.76 25.70 -12.50
CA ASP A 351 17.16 26.16 -12.60
C ASP A 351 18.21 25.55 -11.65
N GLU A 352 17.92 24.49 -10.90
CA GLU A 352 18.88 23.88 -9.97
C GLU A 352 18.51 22.42 -9.67
N ILE A 353 18.46 21.55 -10.68
CA ILE A 353 18.39 20.10 -10.46
C ILE A 353 19.78 19.53 -10.75
N GLN A 354 20.56 19.25 -9.70
CA GLN A 354 21.75 18.43 -9.84
C GLN A 354 21.37 16.96 -9.71
N VAL A 355 21.71 16.20 -10.74
CA VAL A 355 21.45 14.78 -10.86
C VAL A 355 22.78 14.06 -10.98
N ASP A 356 23.00 13.02 -10.19
CA ASP A 356 24.21 12.19 -10.34
C ASP A 356 24.17 11.32 -11.61
N GLU A 357 25.30 10.67 -11.94
CA GLU A 357 25.42 9.76 -13.08
C GLU A 357 24.42 8.57 -13.04
N GLN A 358 23.73 8.36 -11.91
CA GLN A 358 22.70 7.34 -11.71
C GLN A 358 21.27 7.91 -11.63
N LEU A 359 21.06 9.16 -12.03
CA LEU A 359 19.76 9.81 -12.07
C LEU A 359 19.12 10.08 -10.68
N ARG A 360 19.91 10.25 -9.62
CA ARG A 360 19.43 10.57 -8.25
C ARG A 360 19.54 12.06 -7.94
N PHE A 361 18.54 12.59 -7.22
CA PHE A 361 18.53 13.98 -6.74
C PHE A 361 19.55 14.16 -5.60
N ILE A 362 20.35 15.22 -5.68
CA ILE A 362 21.31 15.59 -4.64
C ILE A 362 20.76 16.79 -3.87
N GLU A 363 20.44 16.61 -2.58
CA GLU A 363 20.10 17.70 -1.67
C GLU A 363 21.32 18.08 -0.83
N GLU A 364 21.86 19.29 -1.03
CA GLU A 364 23.05 19.75 -0.31
C GLU A 364 22.68 20.54 0.96
N PRO A 365 23.29 20.22 2.12
CA PRO A 365 23.10 20.99 3.34
C PRO A 365 23.90 22.30 3.27
N VAL A 366 23.23 23.43 3.52
CA VAL A 366 23.79 24.77 3.34
C VAL A 366 24.54 25.25 4.58
N LYS A 367 23.90 25.15 5.76
CA LYS A 367 24.49 25.58 7.03
C LYS A 367 23.80 25.00 8.25
N ILE A 368 24.53 24.89 9.35
CA ILE A 368 23.96 24.63 10.67
C ILE A 368 23.38 25.93 11.23
N MET A 369 22.10 25.89 11.56
CA MET A 369 21.33 27.02 12.06
C MET A 369 21.24 27.04 13.58
N ASP A 370 21.23 25.87 14.22
CA ASP A 370 21.01 25.74 15.65
C ASP A 370 21.55 24.40 16.18
N ARG A 371 21.75 24.28 17.49
CA ARG A 371 22.21 23.06 18.17
C ARG A 371 21.38 22.82 19.44
N GLU A 372 20.88 21.61 19.59
CA GLU A 372 20.11 21.20 20.77
C GLU A 372 20.57 19.82 21.26
N VAL A 373 20.38 19.52 22.54
CA VAL A 373 20.66 18.19 23.11
C VAL A 373 19.35 17.56 23.55
N LYS A 374 18.88 16.56 22.79
CA LYS A 374 17.66 15.82 23.11
C LYS A 374 17.94 14.89 24.30
N GLN A 375 17.31 15.15 25.44
CA GLN A 375 17.37 14.28 26.62
C GLN A 375 16.39 13.11 26.48
N LEU A 376 16.93 11.90 26.51
CA LEU A 376 16.18 10.65 26.67
C LEU A 376 16.43 10.08 28.07
N LYS A 377 15.59 9.13 28.52
CA LYS A 377 15.66 8.53 29.87
C LYS A 377 17.04 7.99 30.26
N GLN A 378 17.89 7.62 29.29
CA GLN A 378 19.22 7.04 29.52
C GLN A 378 20.34 7.64 28.64
N SER A 379 20.04 8.64 27.79
CA SER A 379 21.04 9.19 26.87
C SER A 379 20.79 10.65 26.51
N ARG A 380 21.84 11.33 26.08
CA ARG A 380 21.81 12.69 25.56
C ARG A 380 22.26 12.62 24.11
N ILE A 381 21.40 13.01 23.18
CA ILE A 381 21.70 12.99 21.74
C ILE A 381 21.84 14.43 21.26
N PRO A 382 23.07 14.88 20.91
CA PRO A 382 23.28 16.15 20.26
C PRO A 382 22.67 16.13 18.85
N ILE A 383 21.85 17.12 18.55
CA ILE A 383 21.20 17.33 17.26
C ILE A 383 21.49 18.73 16.76
N VAL A 384 21.63 18.87 15.45
CA VAL A 384 21.87 20.13 14.76
C VAL A 384 20.72 20.44 13.83
N LYS A 385 20.25 21.69 13.84
CA LYS A 385 19.26 22.17 12.89
C LYS A 385 19.98 22.56 11.63
N VAL A 386 19.76 21.82 10.56
CA VAL A 386 20.43 22.05 9.28
C VAL A 386 19.45 22.77 8.37
N ARG A 387 19.92 23.85 7.75
CA ARG A 387 19.24 24.48 6.61
C ARG A 387 19.64 23.73 5.35
N TRP A 388 18.67 23.12 4.70
CA TRP A 388 18.83 22.43 3.43
C TRP A 388 18.49 23.37 2.28
N ASN A 389 19.17 23.20 1.15
CA ASN A 389 18.80 23.91 -0.08
C ASN A 389 17.59 23.22 -0.71
N SER A 390 16.38 23.45 -0.18
CA SER A 390 15.13 22.94 -0.76
C SER A 390 14.41 24.02 -1.56
N LYS A 391 13.88 23.63 -2.72
CA LYS A 391 13.10 24.49 -3.62
C LYS A 391 11.67 24.81 -3.14
N ARG A 392 11.23 24.30 -1.97
CA ARG A 392 9.93 24.67 -1.36
C ARG A 392 10.04 25.81 -0.33
N GLY A 393 11.23 26.39 -0.18
CA GLY A 393 11.58 27.34 0.89
C GLY A 393 12.68 26.77 1.76
N PRO A 394 13.24 27.56 2.70
CA PRO A 394 14.28 27.05 3.59
C PRO A 394 13.73 25.89 4.42
N GLU A 395 14.13 24.67 4.07
CA GLU A 395 13.80 23.48 4.83
C GLU A 395 14.78 23.35 5.98
N PHE A 396 14.21 23.23 7.19
CA PHE A 396 14.96 23.07 8.41
C PHE A 396 14.66 21.69 8.97
N ALA A 397 15.66 20.80 8.96
CA ALA A 397 15.55 19.49 9.59
C ALA A 397 16.54 19.39 10.75
N TRP A 398 16.12 18.70 11.81
CA TRP A 398 17.00 18.36 12.92
C TRP A 398 17.67 17.02 12.63
N GLU A 399 18.98 17.05 12.48
CA GLU A 399 19.81 15.89 12.19
C GLU A 399 20.71 15.57 13.38
N ARG A 400 21.16 14.32 13.50
CA ARG A 400 22.14 13.98 14.53
C ARG A 400 23.49 14.63 14.22
N GLU A 401 24.09 15.24 15.24
CA GLU A 401 25.36 15.97 15.09
C GLU A 401 26.50 15.07 14.60
N ASP A 402 26.58 13.83 15.11
CA ASP A 402 27.61 12.85 14.74
C ASP A 402 27.54 12.41 13.27
N GLN A 403 26.32 12.19 12.77
CA GLN A 403 26.10 11.82 11.36
C GLN A 403 26.41 12.99 10.42
N MET A 404 26.03 14.20 10.81
CA MET A 404 26.32 15.40 10.01
C MET A 404 27.79 15.74 10.02
N MET A 405 28.50 15.55 11.14
CA MET A 405 29.96 15.76 11.21
C MET A 405 30.72 14.73 10.36
N HIS A 406 30.23 13.49 10.28
CA HIS A 406 30.82 12.46 9.43
C HIS A 406 30.59 12.72 7.93
N LYS A 407 29.38 13.12 7.53
CA LYS A 407 29.00 13.32 6.13
C LYS A 407 29.40 14.69 5.57
N TYR A 408 29.32 15.74 6.40
CA TYR A 408 29.54 17.12 6.01
C TYR A 408 30.43 17.86 7.02
N PRO A 409 31.68 17.38 7.24
CA PRO A 409 32.59 17.95 8.24
C PRO A 409 32.88 19.45 8.01
N LEU A 410 32.73 19.93 6.77
CA LEU A 410 32.93 21.33 6.40
C LEU A 410 31.90 22.28 7.02
N LEU A 411 30.70 21.78 7.39
CA LEU A 411 29.66 22.60 8.03
C LEU A 411 29.89 22.84 9.53
N PHE A 412 30.89 22.18 10.12
CA PHE A 412 31.23 22.22 11.54
C PHE A 412 32.48 23.05 11.84
N LYS A 413 33.04 23.71 10.82
CA LYS A 413 34.23 24.57 10.94
C LYS A 413 33.91 25.97 11.43
#